data_AF-A0A9N9VUC2-F1
#
_entry.id   AF-A0A9N9VUC2-F1
#
_cell.length_a   1.000
_cell.length_b   1.000
_cell.length_c   1.000
_cell.angle_alpha   90.00
_cell.angle_beta   90.00
_cell.angle_gamma   90.00
#
_symmetry.space_group_name_H-M   'P 1'
#
loop_
_entity.id
_entity.type
_entity.pdbx_description
1 polymer ?
#
loop_
_entity_poly.entity_id
_entity_poly.type
_entity_poly.pdbx_seq_one_letter_code
_entity_poly.pdbx_strand_id
1 'polypeptide(L)' 'MRYVAGIDQVAAIVTQRKPNVLFSASMWTAEEAQRIHWIAESIVPDIKLHAIPTGLQVERGPDAIVDYLVEKVPPLLDS' A
#
# COMPACT_ATOMS: atom_id res chain seq x y z
N MET A 1 15.58 6.44 -7.22
CA MET A 1 14.57 6.18 -8.26
C MET A 1 13.22 5.97 -7.56
N ARG A 2 12.32 6.95 -7.59
CA ARG A 2 10.96 6.81 -7.04
C ARG A 2 10.12 6.09 -8.10
N TYR A 3 9.68 4.87 -7.81
CA TYR A 3 8.69 4.20 -8.65
C TYR A 3 7.32 4.67 -8.19
N VAL A 4 6.73 5.61 -8.93
CA VAL A 4 5.29 5.86 -8.85
C VAL A 4 4.66 4.85 -9.79
N ALA A 5 3.95 3.86 -9.23
CA ALA A 5 3.28 2.83 -10.00
C ALA A 5 1.78 3.15 -10.07
N GLY A 6 1.23 3.16 -11.30
CA GLY A 6 -0.22 3.18 -11.48
C GLY A 6 -0.86 1.83 -11.17
N ILE A 7 -2.18 1.82 -10.97
CA ILE A 7 -2.95 0.58 -10.67
C ILE A 7 -2.71 -0.51 -11.73
N ASP A 8 -2.63 -0.14 -13.00
CA ASP A 8 -2.41 -1.10 -14.11
C ASP A 8 -1.03 -1.78 -14.06
N GLN A 9 -0.07 -1.23 -13.31
CA GLN A 9 1.27 -1.80 -13.15
C GLN A 9 1.37 -2.73 -11.94
N VAL A 10 0.37 -2.75 -11.06
CA VAL A 10 0.38 -3.56 -9.83
C VAL A 10 0.61 -5.03 -10.15
N ALA A 11 -0.11 -5.58 -11.13
CA ALA A 11 0.01 -6.99 -11.49
C ALA A 11 1.44 -7.37 -11.91
N ALA A 12 2.06 -6.56 -12.77
CA ALA A 12 3.42 -6.80 -13.24
C ALA A 12 4.44 -6.70 -12.09
N ILE A 13 4.31 -5.67 -11.24
CA ILE A 13 5.23 -5.43 -10.13
C ILE A 13 5.13 -6.53 -9.06
N VAL A 14 3.90 -6.91 -8.68
CA VAL A 14 3.66 -7.96 -7.68
C VAL A 14 4.13 -9.31 -8.19
N THR A 15 3.88 -9.63 -9.47
CA THR A 15 4.38 -10.87 -10.10
C THR A 15 5.90 -10.94 -10.08
N GLN A 16 6.58 -9.83 -10.41
CA GLN A 16 8.04 -9.78 -10.49
C GLN A 16 8.70 -9.82 -9.11
N ARG A 17 8.15 -9.08 -8.14
CA ARG A 17 8.79 -8.87 -6.83
C ARG A 17 8.33 -9.84 -5.76
N LYS A 18 7.12 -10.40 -5.90
CA LYS A 18 6.45 -11.26 -4.91
C LYS A 18 6.61 -10.74 -3.47
N PRO A 19 6.19 -9.50 -3.19
CA PRO A 19 6.40 -8.91 -1.88
C PRO A 19 5.57 -9.62 -0.80
N ASN A 20 6.07 -9.63 0.44
CA ASN A 20 5.31 -10.10 1.59
C ASN A 20 4.31 -9.04 2.10
N VAL A 21 4.57 -7.76 1.80
CA VAL A 21 3.75 -6.62 2.25
C VAL A 21 3.63 -5.61 1.12
N LEU A 22 2.42 -5.10 0.90
CA LEU A 22 2.15 -4.00 -0.04
C LEU A 22 1.41 -2.85 0.65
N PHE A 23 1.91 -1.64 0.43
CA PHE A 23 1.29 -0.40 0.90
C PHE A 23 0.67 0.37 -0.26
N SER A 24 -0.62 0.72 -0.13
CA SER A 24 -1.30 1.67 -1.03
C SER A 24 -1.12 3.09 -0.48
N ALA A 25 -0.62 4.01 -1.31
CA ALA A 25 -0.36 5.39 -0.92
C ALA A 25 -1.65 6.18 -0.64
N SER A 26 -1.58 7.22 0.20
CA SER A 26 -2.72 8.06 0.60
C SER A 26 -3.35 8.90 -0.52
N MET A 27 -2.84 8.82 -1.75
CA MET A 27 -3.43 9.49 -2.91
C MET A 27 -4.60 8.71 -3.53
N TRP A 28 -4.69 7.41 -3.26
CA TRP A 28 -5.73 6.54 -3.80
C TRP A 28 -7.01 6.64 -2.98
N THR A 29 -8.17 6.58 -3.65
CA THR A 29 -9.45 6.41 -2.94
C THR A 29 -9.52 5.02 -2.31
N ALA A 30 -10.52 4.80 -1.44
CA ALA A 30 -10.74 3.50 -0.82
C ALA A 30 -11.01 2.40 -1.87
N GLU A 31 -11.76 2.72 -2.93
CA GLU A 31 -12.08 1.80 -4.03
C GLU A 31 -10.84 1.47 -4.86
N GLU A 32 -10.01 2.47 -5.14
CA GLU A 32 -8.74 2.28 -5.85
C GLU A 32 -7.77 1.43 -5.04
N ALA A 33 -7.62 1.71 -3.74
CA ALA A 33 -6.80 0.90 -2.85
C ALA A 33 -7.31 -0.55 -2.75
N GLN A 34 -8.63 -0.74 -2.67
CA GLN A 34 -9.23 -2.08 -2.68
C GLN A 34 -8.95 -2.82 -3.99
N ARG A 35 -9.00 -2.13 -5.14
CA ARG A 35 -8.62 -2.72 -6.44
C ARG A 35 -7.15 -3.12 -6.47
N ILE A 36 -6.24 -2.28 -5.97
CA ILE A 36 -4.81 -2.61 -5.85
C ILE A 36 -4.62 -3.88 -5.01
N HIS A 37 -5.29 -3.93 -3.86
CA HIS A 37 -5.23 -5.06 -2.92
C HIS A 37 -5.73 -6.36 -3.56
N TRP A 38 -6.89 -6.32 -4.24
CA TRP A 38 -7.44 -7.48 -4.93
C TRP A 38 -6.50 -8.02 -6.02
N ILE A 39 -5.89 -7.14 -6.81
CA ILE A 39 -4.90 -7.55 -7.82
C ILE A 39 -3.71 -8.23 -7.14
N ALA A 40 -3.18 -7.64 -6.08
CA ALA A 40 -2.01 -8.16 -5.39
C ALA A 40 -2.25 -9.54 -4.76
N GLU A 41 -3.37 -9.71 -4.05
CA GLU A 41 -3.78 -10.97 -3.40
C GLU A 41 -4.04 -12.08 -4.41
N SER A 42 -4.56 -11.74 -5.61
CA SER A 42 -4.77 -12.72 -6.68
C SER A 42 -3.47 -13.35 -7.22
N ILE A 43 -2.32 -12.69 -6.99
CA ILE A 43 -1.00 -13.10 -7.50
C ILE A 43 -0.15 -13.71 -6.39
N VAL A 44 -0.16 -13.10 -5.20
CA VAL A 44 0.53 -13.58 -4.02
C VAL A 44 -0.51 -13.82 -2.94
N PRO A 45 -0.95 -15.08 -2.75
CA PRO A 45 -1.79 -15.44 -1.62
C PRO A 45 -1.12 -15.04 -0.30
N ASP A 46 -1.93 -14.66 0.69
CA ASP A 46 -1.49 -14.29 2.04
C ASP A 46 -0.55 -13.07 2.11
N ILE A 47 -0.45 -12.28 1.04
CA ILE A 47 0.26 -11.00 1.09
C ILE A 47 -0.40 -10.07 2.11
N LYS A 48 0.40 -9.39 2.93
CA LYS A 48 -0.09 -8.37 3.85
C LYS A 48 -0.38 -7.08 3.10
N LEU A 49 -1.58 -6.54 3.26
CA LEU A 49 -2.05 -5.38 2.52
C LEU A 49 -2.39 -4.24 3.46
N HIS A 50 -1.92 -3.03 3.16
CA HIS A 50 -2.22 -1.87 3.99
C HIS A 50 -2.44 -0.62 3.13
N ALA A 51 -3.63 -0.03 3.26
CA ALA A 51 -3.92 1.25 2.63
C ALA A 51 -3.65 2.37 3.64
N ILE A 52 -2.78 3.30 3.28
CA ILE A 52 -2.59 4.54 4.04
C ILE A 52 -3.86 5.38 3.85
N PRO A 53 -4.42 6.00 4.91
CA PRO A 53 -5.66 6.78 4.83
C PRO A 53 -5.60 7.83 3.71
N THR A 54 -6.61 7.82 2.84
CA THR A 54 -6.74 8.78 1.74
C THR A 54 -6.65 10.21 2.26
N GLY A 55 -5.88 11.06 1.59
CA GLY A 55 -5.73 12.48 1.94
C GLY A 55 -4.73 12.78 3.06
N LEU A 56 -4.27 11.78 3.83
CA LEU A 56 -3.45 11.99 5.03
C LEU A 56 -2.23 12.90 4.80
N GLN A 57 -1.47 12.66 3.74
CA GLN A 57 -0.30 13.48 3.42
C GLN A 57 -0.67 14.92 3.04
N VAL A 58 -1.82 15.13 2.37
CA VAL A 58 -2.28 16.45 1.95
C VAL A 58 -2.77 17.24 3.16
N GLU A 59 -3.53 16.60 4.05
CA GLU A 59 -4.13 17.24 5.22
C GLU A 59 -3.12 17.53 6.33
N ARG A 60 -2.18 16.60 6.56
CA ARG A 60 -1.31 16.61 7.74
C ARG A 60 0.18 16.59 7.42
N GLY A 61 0.53 16.62 6.14
CA GLY A 61 1.91 16.65 5.67
C GLY A 61 2.62 15.28 5.69
N PRO A 62 3.87 15.23 5.23
CA PRO A 62 4.65 14.00 5.15
C PRO A 62 5.02 13.42 6.53
N ASP A 63 5.18 14.25 7.56
CA ASP A 63 5.53 13.77 8.90
C ASP A 63 4.40 12.93 9.51
N ALA A 64 3.14 13.29 9.23
CA ALA A 64 1.99 12.50 9.66
C ALA A 64 1.93 11.12 9.00
N ILE A 65 2.50 10.94 7.81
CA ILE A 65 2.66 9.62 7.19
C ILE A 65 3.66 8.79 8.01
N VAL A 66 4.78 9.39 8.42
CA VAL A 66 5.81 8.71 9.21
C VAL A 66 5.22 8.27 10.55
N ASP A 67 4.57 9.17 11.28
CA ASP A 67 3.94 8.87 12.57
C ASP A 67 2.91 7.74 12.44
N TYR A 68 2.07 7.81 11.41
CA TYR A 68 1.08 6.79 11.13
C TYR A 68 1.73 5.42 10.84
N LEU A 69 2.79 5.38 10.04
CA LEU A 69 3.49 4.12 9.73
C LEU A 69 4.22 3.56 10.95
N VAL A 70 4.82 4.41 11.78
CA VAL A 70 5.46 3.99 13.04
C VAL A 70 4.43 3.32 13.97
N GLU A 71 3.20 3.82 14.00
CA GLU A 71 2.12 3.23 14.81
C GLU A 71 1.55 1.93 14.19
N LYS A 72 1.32 1.91 12.86
CA LYS A 72 0.54 0.84 12.21
C LYS A 72 1.36 -0.30 11.63
N VAL A 73 2.63 -0.06 11.26
CA VAL A 73 3.45 -1.09 10.60
C VAL A 73 3.90 -2.20 11.56
N PRO A 74 4.36 -1.93 12.80
CA PRO A 74 4.78 -2.99 13.70
C PRO A 74 3.71 -4.08 13.92
N PRO A 75 2.47 -3.76 14.34
CA PRO A 75 1.45 -4.79 14.52
C PRO A 75 1.04 -5.47 13.21
N LEU A 76 1.14 -4.79 12.06
CA LEU A 76 0.93 -5.41 10.75
C LEU A 76 1.99 -6.46 10.45
N LEU A 77 3.25 -6.25 10.85
CA LEU A 77 4.34 -7.20 10.58
C LEU A 77 4.32 -8.40 11.54
N ASP A 78 3.81 -8.23 12.75
CA ASP A 78 3.78 -9.26 13.80
C ASP A 78 2.60 -10.25 13.68
N SER A 79 1.60 -9.98 12.83
CA SER A 79 0.41 -10.83 12.60
C SER A 79 0.63 -11.97 11.61
#